data_AF-A0A9P8V7T1-F1
#
_entry.id   AF-A0A9P8V7T1-F1
#
_cell.length_a   1.000
_cell.length_b   1.000
_cell.length_c   1.000
_cell.angle_alpha   90.00
_cell.angle_beta   90.00
_cell.angle_gamma   90.00
#
_symmetry.space_group_name_H-M   'P 1'
#
loop_
_entity.id
_entity.type
_entity.pdbx_description
1 polymer ?
#
loop_
_entity_poly.entity_id
_entity_poly.type
_entity_poly.pdbx_seq_one_letter_code
_entity_poly.pdbx_strand_id
1 'polypeptide(L)'
;MEAIDIYTPDPALIPRASDASKRLFWTLNGPLESSIQVSPSPYYEPEAVMEAYCRPATDDGPASWHPVSEENLFTMAHQTVKVRIENFAGYEQLWSDLNWEDSGAKWAALARDDPDFDPYDHDPDLGIPICPINVDDHILTVTTTEDYLTIHEYVSAVHPWLMSIREIIVEALWYTNGRGTSWTSESKLVVARGAGSIHVGGEKDWRRSHRKPYVPFIGPMQPRPPVEERMMAMARERIRVLEEAKARERETQGADTEAPGLE
;
A
#
# COMPACT_ATOMS: atom_id res chain seq x y z
N MET A 1 20.97 -3.68 21.75
CA MET A 1 19.91 -2.82 21.22
C MET A 1 18.82 -3.74 20.73
N GLU A 2 17.63 -3.69 21.34
CA GLU A 2 16.55 -4.63 21.05
C GLU A 2 15.77 -4.12 19.84
N ALA A 3 15.71 -4.92 18.78
CA ALA A 3 14.98 -4.56 17.57
C ALA A 3 13.48 -4.64 17.84
N ILE A 4 12.74 -3.57 17.54
CA ILE A 4 11.29 -3.57 17.79
C ILE A 4 10.62 -4.49 16.78
N ASP A 5 9.89 -5.47 17.31
CA ASP A 5 9.00 -6.33 16.54
C ASP A 5 7.58 -5.76 16.56
N ILE A 6 7.05 -5.50 15.37
CA ILE A 6 5.70 -4.95 15.16
C ILE A 6 4.58 -5.95 15.46
N TYR A 7 4.91 -7.23 15.66
CA TYR A 7 3.99 -8.26 16.17
C TYR A 7 4.09 -8.43 17.69
N THR A 8 4.48 -7.38 18.40
CA THR A 8 4.19 -7.28 19.83
C THR A 8 2.68 -7.43 20.06
N PRO A 9 2.23 -8.36 20.92
CA PRO A 9 0.81 -8.53 21.23
C PRO A 9 0.20 -7.28 21.90
N ASP A 10 1.03 -6.35 22.37
CA ASP A 10 0.59 -5.05 22.84
C ASP A 10 0.56 -4.01 21.69
N PRO A 11 -0.62 -3.62 21.20
CA PRO A 11 -0.75 -2.60 20.15
C PRO A 11 -0.22 -1.22 20.56
N ALA A 12 -0.01 -0.96 21.86
CA ALA A 12 0.63 0.27 22.34
C ALA A 12 2.13 0.34 22.04
N LEU A 13 2.76 -0.82 21.78
CA LEU A 13 4.20 -0.93 21.49
C LEU A 13 4.51 -0.94 19.98
N ILE A 14 3.49 -0.91 19.11
CA ILE A 14 3.70 -0.82 17.66
C ILE A 14 4.20 0.60 17.33
N PRO A 15 5.42 0.76 16.77
CA PRO A 15 5.95 2.04 16.38
C PRO A 15 5.02 2.74 15.39
N ARG A 16 4.63 3.98 15.72
CA ARG A 16 3.77 4.78 14.85
C ARG A 16 4.61 5.61 13.91
N ALA A 17 4.36 5.51 12.61
CA ALA A 17 4.94 6.39 11.61
C ALA A 17 4.72 7.87 12.00
N SER A 18 5.76 8.70 11.84
CA SER A 18 5.65 10.14 12.02
C SER A 18 4.73 10.75 10.96
N ASP A 19 4.27 11.98 11.19
CA ASP A 19 3.51 12.70 10.15
C ASP A 19 4.36 12.98 8.92
N ALA A 20 5.68 13.17 9.08
CA ALA A 20 6.64 13.29 7.99
C ALA A 20 6.64 12.04 7.10
N SER A 21 6.70 10.85 7.70
CA SER A 21 6.71 9.58 6.96
C SER A 21 5.39 9.31 6.23
N LYS A 22 4.26 9.72 6.81
CA LYS A 22 2.93 9.61 6.17
C LYS A 22 2.78 10.50 4.92
N ARG A 23 3.67 11.48 4.72
CA ARG A 23 3.65 12.32 3.53
C ARG A 23 4.24 11.62 2.30
N LEU A 24 4.92 10.49 2.48
CA LEU A 24 5.57 9.80 1.37
C LEU A 24 4.55 9.10 0.47
N PHE A 25 4.54 9.50 -0.79
CA PHE A 25 3.94 8.74 -1.87
C PHE A 25 5.05 7.96 -2.58
N TRP A 26 5.14 6.66 -2.29
CA TRP A 26 6.28 5.84 -2.66
C TRP A 26 5.90 4.70 -3.60
N THR A 27 6.41 4.75 -4.82
CA THR A 27 6.18 3.77 -5.88
C THR A 27 7.31 2.75 -5.99
N LEU A 28 7.02 1.57 -6.55
CA LEU A 28 7.99 0.48 -6.79
C LEU A 28 8.15 0.20 -8.29
N ASN A 29 8.45 1.25 -9.06
CA ASN A 29 8.48 1.22 -10.53
C ASN A 29 9.76 1.83 -11.13
N GLY A 30 10.79 2.03 -10.32
CA GLY A 30 12.02 2.67 -10.77
C GLY A 30 13.04 2.77 -9.65
N PRO A 31 14.12 3.54 -9.86
CA PRO A 31 15.11 3.82 -8.83
C PRO A 31 14.57 4.80 -7.78
N LEU A 32 15.19 4.82 -6.59
CA LEU A 32 14.72 5.56 -5.41
C LEU A 32 14.49 7.05 -5.70
N GLU A 33 15.41 7.65 -6.45
CA GLU A 33 15.46 9.07 -6.78
C GLU A 33 14.21 9.55 -7.52
N SER A 34 13.57 8.65 -8.28
CA SER A 34 12.36 8.95 -9.06
C SER A 34 11.09 8.35 -8.46
N SER A 35 11.23 7.50 -7.45
CA SER A 35 10.15 6.64 -6.97
C SER A 35 9.33 7.24 -5.83
N ILE A 36 9.82 8.32 -5.21
CA ILE A 36 9.17 8.94 -4.05
C ILE A 36 8.79 10.38 -4.36
N GLN A 37 7.54 10.71 -4.03
CA GLN A 37 7.03 12.07 -4.00
C GLN A 37 6.56 12.40 -2.58
N VAL A 38 6.56 13.68 -2.22
CA VAL A 38 6.22 14.16 -0.88
C VAL A 38 4.95 14.99 -0.95
N SER A 39 3.91 14.53 -0.27
CA SER A 39 2.67 15.26 -0.08
C SER A 39 2.87 16.47 0.84
N PRO A 40 2.17 17.59 0.63
CA PRO A 40 2.19 18.71 1.59
C PRO A 40 1.55 18.34 2.94
N SER A 41 0.68 17.32 2.96
CA SER A 41 -0.10 16.88 4.12
C SER A 41 0.12 15.39 4.39
N PRO A 42 0.16 14.94 5.66
CA PRO A 42 0.19 13.51 6.00
C PRO A 42 -1.10 12.78 5.60
N TYR A 43 -2.13 13.54 5.19
CA TYR A 43 -3.38 13.00 4.70
C TYR A 43 -3.51 13.22 3.21
N TYR A 44 -4.19 12.29 2.55
CA TYR A 44 -4.55 12.41 1.15
C TYR A 44 -5.49 13.60 0.96
N GLU A 45 -5.06 14.53 0.12
CA GLU A 45 -5.82 15.67 -0.34
C GLU A 45 -5.91 15.59 -1.87
N PRO A 46 -7.11 15.45 -2.44
CA PRO A 46 -7.29 15.55 -3.88
C PRO A 46 -6.68 16.85 -4.40
N GLU A 47 -5.97 16.80 -5.52
CA GLU A 47 -5.35 17.96 -6.20
C GLU A 47 -4.15 18.59 -5.50
N ALA A 48 -3.72 18.07 -4.34
CA ALA A 48 -2.48 18.51 -3.72
C ALA A 48 -1.28 18.25 -4.64
N VAL A 49 -0.47 19.29 -4.86
CA VAL A 49 0.77 19.21 -5.64
C VAL A 49 1.82 18.51 -4.77
N MET A 50 2.31 17.37 -5.25
CA MET A 50 3.38 16.63 -4.59
C MET A 50 4.75 17.12 -5.07
N GLU A 51 5.70 17.21 -4.15
CA GLU A 51 7.08 17.57 -4.46
C GLU A 51 7.94 16.32 -4.73
N ALA A 52 9.00 16.46 -5.52
CA ALA A 52 9.96 15.37 -5.72
C ALA A 52 10.78 15.14 -4.44
N TYR A 53 10.96 13.87 -4.04
CA TYR A 53 11.78 13.53 -2.90
C TYR A 53 13.28 13.74 -3.16
N CYS A 54 13.73 13.48 -4.39
CA CYS A 54 15.08 13.78 -4.83
C CYS A 54 15.01 14.82 -5.95
N ARG A 55 15.84 15.85 -5.85
CA ARG A 55 16.11 16.77 -6.97
C ARG A 55 17.44 16.33 -7.58
N PRO A 56 17.46 15.93 -8.86
CA PRO A 56 18.67 15.46 -9.51
C PRO A 56 19.72 16.57 -9.53
N ALA A 57 21.00 16.17 -9.62
CA ALA A 57 22.08 17.12 -9.81
C ALA A 57 21.85 17.92 -11.10
N THR A 58 22.11 19.21 -11.04
CA THR A 58 22.10 20.12 -12.18
C THR A 58 23.51 20.65 -12.40
N ASP A 59 23.77 21.31 -13.53
CA ASP A 59 25.07 21.95 -13.77
C ASP A 59 25.47 22.91 -12.64
N ASP A 60 24.49 23.44 -11.90
CA ASP A 60 24.66 24.36 -10.78
C ASP A 60 24.75 23.71 -9.38
N GLY A 61 24.73 22.38 -9.24
CA GLY A 61 24.86 21.76 -7.92
C GLY A 61 24.59 20.25 -7.81
N PRO A 62 24.97 19.64 -6.67
CA PRO A 62 24.77 18.21 -6.43
C PRO A 62 23.28 17.87 -6.31
N ALA A 63 22.97 16.58 -6.42
CA ALA A 63 21.63 16.08 -6.11
C ALA A 63 21.29 16.44 -4.65
N SER A 64 20.04 16.84 -4.42
CA SER A 64 19.57 17.23 -3.09
C SER A 64 18.30 16.48 -2.73
N TRP A 65 18.24 16.04 -1.48
CA TRP A 65 17.07 15.36 -0.92
C TRP A 65 16.09 16.39 -0.35
N HIS A 66 14.81 16.05 -0.39
CA HIS A 66 13.76 16.85 0.21
C HIS A 66 13.94 16.89 1.73
N PRO A 67 13.75 18.02 2.44
CA PRO A 67 14.03 18.15 3.89
C PRO A 67 13.39 17.10 4.79
N VAL A 68 12.27 16.51 4.34
CA VAL A 68 11.61 15.35 4.99
C VAL A 68 12.54 14.14 5.17
N SER A 69 13.63 14.05 4.39
CA SER A 69 14.61 12.97 4.43
C SER A 69 15.29 12.85 5.80
N GLU A 70 15.52 14.00 6.46
CA GLU A 70 16.23 14.09 7.75
C GLU A 70 15.28 13.97 8.95
N GLU A 71 13.96 13.94 8.71
CA GLU A 71 12.98 13.83 9.77
C GLU A 71 12.93 12.39 10.34
N ASN A 72 12.54 12.28 11.60
CA ASN A 72 12.38 11.00 12.28
C ASN A 72 11.31 10.14 11.58
N LEU A 73 11.63 8.88 11.31
CA LEU A 73 10.71 7.90 10.71
C LEU A 73 9.47 7.65 11.59
N PHE A 74 9.63 7.75 12.91
CA PHE A 74 8.61 7.40 13.88
C PHE A 74 8.22 8.58 14.76
N THR A 75 7.04 8.48 15.36
CA THR A 75 6.56 9.46 16.36
C THR A 75 7.46 9.47 17.60
N MET A 76 8.10 8.34 17.91
CA MET A 76 9.10 8.21 18.98
C MET A 76 10.44 7.77 18.39
N ALA A 77 11.55 8.21 18.95
CA ALA A 77 12.88 7.85 18.48
C ALA A 77 13.13 6.34 18.60
N HIS A 78 13.52 5.72 17.48
CA HIS A 78 13.91 4.32 17.41
C HIS A 78 15.16 4.22 16.54
N GLN A 79 16.15 3.43 16.99
CA GLN A 79 17.41 3.24 16.28
C GLN A 79 17.39 2.01 15.37
N THR A 80 16.53 1.04 15.66
CA THR A 80 16.40 -0.22 14.91
C THR A 80 14.93 -0.54 14.64
N VAL A 81 14.64 -1.00 13.43
CA VAL A 81 13.31 -1.51 13.04
C VAL A 81 13.47 -2.81 12.24
N LYS A 82 12.61 -3.79 12.53
CA LYS A 82 12.36 -4.93 11.64
C LYS A 82 11.24 -4.59 10.68
N VAL A 83 11.51 -4.71 9.40
CA VAL A 83 10.59 -4.42 8.31
C VAL A 83 10.02 -5.73 7.78
N ARG A 84 8.69 -5.84 7.80
CA ARG A 84 7.94 -6.99 7.27
C ARG A 84 6.94 -6.53 6.23
N ILE A 85 6.48 -7.44 5.37
CA ILE A 85 5.47 -7.16 4.34
C ILE A 85 4.14 -7.79 4.76
N GLU A 86 3.12 -6.97 5.05
CA GLU A 86 1.79 -7.43 5.45
C GLU A 86 1.13 -8.32 4.39
N ASN A 87 1.44 -8.08 3.11
CA ASN A 87 0.92 -8.88 2.01
C ASN A 87 1.33 -10.35 2.10
N PHE A 88 2.50 -10.65 2.67
CA PHE A 88 2.97 -12.03 2.82
C PHE A 88 2.25 -12.76 3.94
N ALA A 89 2.02 -12.10 5.08
CA ALA A 89 1.18 -12.67 6.15
C ALA A 89 -0.26 -12.94 5.67
N GLY A 90 -0.84 -12.02 4.89
CA GLY A 90 -2.15 -12.24 4.27
C GLY A 90 -2.17 -13.40 3.26
N TYR A 91 -1.07 -13.59 2.52
CA TYR A 91 -0.92 -14.71 1.59
C TYR A 91 -0.77 -16.04 2.34
N GLU A 92 0.08 -16.10 3.36
CA GLU A 92 0.29 -17.29 4.20
C GLU A 92 -1.01 -17.75 4.85
N GLN A 93 -1.80 -16.82 5.39
CA GLN A 93 -3.11 -17.12 5.94
C GLN A 93 -4.06 -17.67 4.87
N LEU A 94 -4.15 -17.02 3.70
CA LEU A 94 -5.01 -17.47 2.60
C LEU A 94 -4.58 -18.85 2.08
N TRP A 95 -3.28 -19.08 1.93
CA TRP A 95 -2.73 -20.36 1.53
C TRP A 95 -3.08 -21.42 2.57
N SER A 96 -2.92 -21.11 3.86
CA SER A 96 -3.29 -22.02 4.95
C SER A 96 -4.78 -22.36 4.90
N ASP A 97 -5.66 -21.38 4.71
CA ASP A 97 -7.11 -21.58 4.64
C ASP A 97 -7.51 -22.46 3.44
N LEU A 98 -6.90 -22.24 2.26
CA LEU A 98 -7.20 -22.99 1.05
C LEU A 98 -6.65 -24.42 1.06
N ASN A 99 -5.56 -24.66 1.78
CA ASN A 99 -4.92 -25.96 1.88
C ASN A 99 -5.25 -26.66 3.21
N TRP A 100 -6.11 -26.07 4.06
CA TRP A 100 -6.39 -26.57 5.40
C TRP A 100 -7.03 -27.95 5.40
N GLU A 101 -7.91 -28.27 4.45
CA GLU A 101 -8.56 -29.59 4.42
C GLU A 101 -7.56 -30.71 4.09
N ASP A 102 -6.73 -30.50 3.07
CA ASP A 102 -5.70 -31.47 2.64
C ASP A 102 -4.58 -31.59 3.67
N SER A 103 -4.14 -30.46 4.23
CA SER A 103 -3.13 -30.43 5.28
C SER A 103 -3.69 -31.01 6.58
N GLY A 104 -4.88 -30.59 7.01
CA GLY A 104 -5.52 -31.00 8.27
C GLY A 104 -5.81 -32.49 8.34
N ALA A 105 -6.23 -33.10 7.23
CA ALA A 105 -6.41 -34.56 7.16
C ALA A 105 -5.07 -35.31 7.32
N LYS A 106 -3.98 -34.78 6.74
CA LYS A 106 -2.63 -35.34 6.91
C LYS A 106 -2.08 -35.11 8.31
N TRP A 107 -2.21 -33.91 8.88
CA TRP A 107 -1.85 -33.59 10.26
C TRP A 107 -2.56 -34.55 11.24
N ALA A 108 -3.87 -34.78 11.07
CA ALA A 108 -4.64 -35.69 11.93
C ALA A 108 -4.29 -37.18 11.73
N ALA A 109 -3.74 -37.57 10.57
CA ALA A 109 -3.21 -38.92 10.37
C ALA A 109 -1.87 -39.09 11.07
N LEU A 110 -0.96 -38.13 10.90
CA LEU A 110 0.37 -38.15 11.52
C LEU A 110 0.30 -38.06 13.05
N ALA A 111 -0.54 -37.18 13.60
CA ALA A 111 -0.76 -37.08 15.06
C ALA A 111 -1.36 -38.34 15.69
N ARG A 112 -1.99 -39.23 14.89
CA ARG A 112 -2.48 -40.53 15.37
C ARG A 112 -1.36 -41.57 15.42
N ASP A 113 -0.43 -41.50 14.47
CA ASP A 113 0.66 -42.48 14.33
C ASP A 113 1.88 -42.11 15.18
N ASP A 114 2.08 -40.81 15.45
CA ASP A 114 3.12 -40.27 16.31
C ASP A 114 2.52 -39.28 17.34
N PRO A 115 2.45 -39.64 18.63
CA PRO A 115 1.92 -38.77 19.68
C PRO A 115 2.86 -37.62 20.08
N ASP A 116 4.13 -37.65 19.67
CA ASP A 116 5.10 -36.56 19.87
C ASP A 116 5.14 -35.61 18.66
N PHE A 117 4.32 -35.87 17.64
CA PHE A 117 4.23 -35.06 16.43
C PHE A 117 3.82 -33.61 16.73
N ASP A 118 4.71 -32.69 16.39
CA ASP A 118 4.43 -31.25 16.45
C ASP A 118 3.88 -30.77 15.10
N PRO A 119 2.62 -30.29 15.05
CA PRO A 119 2.02 -29.79 13.82
C PRO A 119 2.67 -28.51 13.27
N TYR A 120 3.64 -27.97 13.99
CA TYR A 120 4.42 -26.79 13.60
C TYR A 120 5.87 -27.14 13.23
N ASP A 121 6.27 -28.41 13.31
CA ASP A 121 7.56 -28.86 12.80
C ASP A 121 7.46 -29.08 11.28
N HIS A 122 8.12 -28.22 10.52
CA HIS A 122 8.11 -28.23 9.06
C HIS A 122 9.04 -29.33 8.51
N ASP A 123 8.66 -30.60 8.70
CA ASP A 123 9.36 -31.72 8.09
C ASP A 123 8.92 -31.91 6.62
N PRO A 124 9.80 -31.63 5.63
CA PRO A 124 9.47 -31.75 4.21
C PRO A 124 9.21 -33.21 3.78
N ASP A 125 9.68 -34.21 4.54
CA ASP A 125 9.50 -35.63 4.22
C ASP A 125 8.07 -36.13 4.50
N LEU A 126 7.28 -35.36 5.26
CA LEU A 126 5.89 -35.69 5.60
C LEU A 126 4.90 -35.42 4.46
N GLY A 127 5.36 -34.81 3.35
CA GLY A 127 4.54 -34.54 2.17
C GLY A 127 3.34 -33.63 2.47
N ILE A 128 3.42 -32.86 3.55
CA ILE A 128 2.44 -31.82 3.88
C ILE A 128 2.74 -30.63 2.95
N PRO A 129 1.74 -30.08 2.25
CA PRO A 129 1.95 -28.86 1.49
C PRO A 129 2.57 -27.79 2.40
N ILE A 130 3.57 -27.07 1.93
CA ILE A 130 4.18 -25.94 2.65
C ILE A 130 3.81 -24.67 1.89
N CYS A 131 3.54 -23.59 2.63
CA CYS A 131 3.35 -22.28 2.02
C CYS A 131 4.59 -21.94 1.19
N PRO A 132 4.44 -21.63 -0.11
CA PRO A 132 5.59 -21.40 -0.98
C PRO A 132 6.34 -20.10 -0.66
N ILE A 133 5.70 -19.18 0.08
CA ILE A 133 6.32 -17.96 0.58
C ILE A 133 6.48 -18.11 2.09
N ASN A 134 7.73 -18.22 2.54
CA ASN A 134 8.07 -18.18 3.96
C ASN A 134 8.22 -16.71 4.40
N VAL A 135 7.35 -16.25 5.30
CA VAL A 135 7.34 -14.85 5.76
C VAL A 135 8.62 -14.47 6.50
N ASP A 136 9.26 -15.42 7.19
CA ASP A 136 10.46 -15.16 7.99
C ASP A 136 11.72 -14.98 7.12
N ASP A 137 11.72 -15.52 5.90
CA ASP A 137 12.78 -15.31 4.92
C ASP A 137 12.74 -13.90 4.30
N HIS A 138 11.70 -13.12 4.59
CA HIS A 138 11.45 -11.81 4.00
C HIS A 138 11.31 -10.70 5.05
N ILE A 139 12.25 -10.67 5.99
CA ILE A 139 12.38 -9.64 7.01
C ILE A 139 13.67 -8.85 6.80
N LEU A 140 13.57 -7.52 6.71
CA LEU A 140 14.74 -6.64 6.65
C LEU A 140 14.92 -5.91 7.98
N THR A 141 16.11 -5.99 8.58
CA THR A 141 16.44 -5.17 9.75
C THR A 141 17.17 -3.90 9.29
N VAL A 142 16.62 -2.74 9.62
CA VAL A 142 17.25 -1.44 9.37
C VAL A 142 17.69 -0.86 10.71
N THR A 143 18.95 -0.43 10.79
CA THR A 143 19.54 0.15 12.00
C THR A 143 20.32 1.40 11.64
N THR A 144 20.27 2.41 12.50
CA THR A 144 21.12 3.60 12.43
C THR A 144 22.12 3.62 13.59
N THR A 145 23.21 4.36 13.41
CA THR A 145 24.15 4.72 14.48
C THR A 145 23.75 6.01 15.20
N GLU A 146 22.76 6.74 14.68
CA GLU A 146 22.27 8.01 15.25
C GLU A 146 21.24 7.80 16.37
N ASP A 147 20.74 8.89 16.95
CA ASP A 147 19.75 8.86 18.03
C ASP A 147 18.38 8.32 17.56
N TYR A 148 18.05 8.50 16.28
CA TYR A 148 16.82 8.03 15.68
C TYR A 148 17.03 7.70 14.21
N LEU A 149 16.25 6.75 13.71
CA LEU A 149 16.25 6.39 12.29
C LEU A 149 15.57 7.47 11.46
N THR A 150 16.30 8.03 10.51
CA THR A 150 15.77 9.02 9.58
C THR A 150 14.91 8.36 8.49
N ILE A 151 14.05 9.16 7.86
CA ILE A 151 13.30 8.72 6.69
C ILE A 151 14.26 8.29 5.58
N HIS A 152 15.36 9.01 5.35
CA HIS A 152 16.31 8.70 4.29
C HIS A 152 16.98 7.34 4.47
N GLU A 153 17.55 7.08 5.65
CA GLU A 153 18.20 5.80 5.94
C GLU A 153 17.23 4.63 5.72
N TYR A 154 15.99 4.80 6.18
CA TYR A 154 14.95 3.79 6.00
C TYR A 154 14.62 3.55 4.54
N VAL A 155 14.25 4.58 3.77
CA VAL A 155 13.85 4.38 2.37
C VAL A 155 15.01 3.91 1.49
N SER A 156 16.24 4.35 1.78
CA SER A 156 17.44 3.92 1.06
C SER A 156 17.80 2.46 1.31
N ALA A 157 17.50 1.90 2.48
CA ALA A 157 17.65 0.47 2.75
C ALA A 157 16.47 -0.35 2.21
N VAL A 158 15.24 0.12 2.42
CA VAL A 158 14.02 -0.65 2.17
C VAL A 158 13.64 -0.65 0.68
N HIS A 159 13.88 0.42 -0.07
CA HIS A 159 13.53 0.48 -1.48
C HIS A 159 14.23 -0.56 -2.36
N PRO A 160 15.57 -0.66 -2.38
CA PRO A 160 16.24 -1.69 -3.17
C PRO A 160 15.84 -3.09 -2.73
N TRP A 161 15.58 -3.31 -1.44
CA TRP A 161 15.07 -4.59 -0.93
C TRP A 161 13.67 -4.91 -1.44
N LEU A 162 12.70 -3.97 -1.37
CA LEU A 162 11.36 -4.17 -1.93
C LEU A 162 11.41 -4.43 -3.44
N MET A 163 12.34 -3.76 -4.15
CA MET A 163 12.55 -3.97 -5.57
C MET A 163 13.12 -5.36 -5.88
N SER A 164 13.98 -5.93 -5.02
CA SER A 164 14.57 -7.26 -5.26
C SER A 164 13.58 -8.41 -5.05
N ILE A 165 12.55 -8.22 -4.22
CA ILE A 165 11.49 -9.21 -3.95
C ILE A 165 10.15 -8.85 -4.63
N ARG A 166 10.18 -7.91 -5.59
CA ARG A 166 8.99 -7.36 -6.21
C ARG A 166 8.09 -8.41 -6.89
N GLU A 167 8.69 -9.40 -7.53
CA GLU A 167 7.95 -10.49 -8.20
C GLU A 167 7.14 -11.30 -7.19
N ILE A 168 7.73 -11.61 -6.03
CA ILE A 168 7.08 -12.31 -4.92
C ILE A 168 5.92 -11.46 -4.35
N ILE A 169 6.10 -10.14 -4.25
CA ILE A 169 5.03 -9.21 -3.83
C ILE A 169 3.85 -9.25 -4.82
N VAL A 170 4.14 -9.22 -6.13
CA VAL A 170 3.09 -9.30 -7.17
C VAL A 170 2.33 -10.62 -7.09
N GLU A 171 3.03 -11.73 -6.88
CA GLU A 171 2.42 -13.04 -6.71
C GLU A 171 1.50 -13.08 -5.48
N ALA A 172 1.99 -12.66 -4.31
CA ALA A 172 1.19 -12.59 -3.09
C ALA A 172 -0.06 -11.70 -3.26
N LEU A 173 0.08 -10.56 -3.95
CA LEU A 173 -1.03 -9.64 -4.25
C LEU A 173 -2.07 -10.25 -5.18
N TRP A 174 -1.64 -11.05 -6.17
CA TRP A 174 -2.53 -11.74 -7.10
C TRP A 174 -3.47 -12.71 -6.37
N TYR A 175 -2.95 -13.48 -5.41
CA TYR A 175 -3.76 -14.38 -4.61
C TYR A 175 -4.68 -13.64 -3.63
N THR A 176 -4.17 -12.62 -2.94
CA THR A 176 -4.89 -11.95 -1.83
C THR A 176 -5.95 -10.94 -2.27
N ASN A 177 -5.81 -10.27 -3.42
CA ASN A 177 -6.78 -9.27 -3.89
C ASN A 177 -7.90 -9.81 -4.79
N GLY A 178 -7.99 -11.14 -4.92
CA GLY A 178 -8.94 -11.83 -5.78
C GLY A 178 -8.60 -11.70 -7.28
N ARG A 179 -9.09 -12.65 -8.08
CA ARG A 179 -8.78 -12.81 -9.52
C ARG A 179 -9.20 -11.65 -10.45
N GLY A 180 -9.66 -10.52 -9.88
CA GLY A 180 -10.16 -9.35 -10.62
C GLY A 180 -9.13 -8.26 -10.90
N THR A 181 -7.97 -8.28 -10.23
CA THR A 181 -6.90 -7.28 -10.44
C THR A 181 -5.69 -7.96 -11.08
N SER A 182 -5.37 -7.56 -12.31
CA SER A 182 -4.18 -8.06 -13.01
C SER A 182 -2.93 -7.33 -12.55
N TRP A 183 -2.39 -7.76 -11.42
CA TRP A 183 -1.05 -7.37 -10.99
C TRP A 183 -0.01 -8.01 -11.91
N THR A 184 0.87 -7.19 -12.46
CA THR A 184 1.94 -7.56 -13.39
C THR A 184 3.27 -6.95 -12.93
N SER A 185 4.39 -7.36 -13.55
CA SER A 185 5.69 -6.71 -13.36
C SER A 185 5.61 -5.20 -13.63
N GLU A 186 4.75 -4.77 -14.56
CA GLU A 186 4.60 -3.35 -14.94
C GLU A 186 3.58 -2.59 -14.10
N SER A 187 2.86 -3.26 -13.19
CA SER A 187 1.83 -2.60 -12.39
C SER A 187 2.42 -1.50 -11.52
N LYS A 188 1.73 -0.37 -11.42
CA LYS A 188 2.13 0.72 -10.51
C LYS A 188 1.82 0.31 -9.08
N LEU A 189 2.84 -0.18 -8.37
CA LEU A 189 2.75 -0.57 -6.96
C LEU A 189 3.16 0.62 -6.09
N VAL A 190 2.46 0.77 -4.96
CA VAL A 190 2.66 1.86 -4.01
C VAL A 190 2.75 1.27 -2.60
N VAL A 191 3.68 1.78 -1.79
CA VAL A 191 3.74 1.52 -0.35
C VAL A 191 2.63 2.30 0.33
N ALA A 192 1.51 1.65 0.64
CA ALA A 192 0.31 2.27 1.20
C ALA A 192 0.40 2.52 2.71
N ARG A 193 1.19 1.73 3.43
CA ARG A 193 1.57 1.96 4.84
C ARG A 193 3.05 1.64 4.97
N GLY A 194 3.76 2.50 5.70
CA GLY A 194 5.19 2.32 5.95
C GLY A 194 5.50 2.41 7.45
N ALA A 195 6.78 2.25 7.77
CA ALA A 195 7.35 2.22 9.12
C ALA A 195 7.04 0.90 9.87
N GLY A 196 7.98 -0.05 9.78
CA GLY A 196 7.88 -1.40 10.38
C GLY A 196 7.04 -2.35 9.54
N SER A 197 5.72 -2.16 9.51
CA SER A 197 4.79 -3.02 8.77
C SER A 197 4.47 -2.40 7.43
N ILE A 198 4.97 -2.98 6.34
CA ILE A 198 4.77 -2.44 4.99
C ILE A 198 3.58 -3.12 4.33
N HIS A 199 2.63 -2.30 3.90
CA HIS A 199 1.57 -2.73 2.98
C HIS A 199 1.88 -2.20 1.59
N VAL A 200 2.05 -3.08 0.62
CA VAL A 200 2.17 -2.74 -0.80
C VAL A 200 0.81 -2.98 -1.48
N GLY A 201 0.41 -2.07 -2.35
CA GLY A 201 -0.84 -2.19 -3.09
C GLY A 201 -0.93 -1.19 -4.23
N GLY A 202 -2.15 -0.86 -4.63
CA GLY A 202 -2.38 0.17 -5.64
C GLY A 202 -2.43 1.57 -5.04
N GLU A 203 -2.48 2.58 -5.91
CA GLU A 203 -2.67 3.96 -5.50
C GLU A 203 -3.98 4.17 -4.71
N LYS A 204 -5.03 3.39 -4.99
CA LYS A 204 -6.29 3.40 -4.23
C LYS A 204 -6.09 2.98 -2.77
N ASP A 205 -5.19 2.03 -2.52
CA ASP A 205 -4.88 1.55 -1.18
C ASP A 205 -4.15 2.63 -0.38
N TRP A 206 -3.17 3.29 -1.00
CA TRP A 206 -2.49 4.45 -0.40
C TRP A 206 -3.47 5.58 -0.07
N ARG A 207 -4.36 5.95 -1.01
CA ARG A 207 -5.37 6.98 -0.75
C ARG A 207 -6.31 6.60 0.40
N ARG A 208 -6.63 5.30 0.54
CA ARG A 208 -7.49 4.77 1.61
C ARG A 208 -6.80 4.82 2.96
N SER A 209 -5.51 4.45 3.05
CA SER A 209 -4.74 4.48 4.29
C SER A 209 -4.41 5.89 4.78
N HIS A 210 -4.35 6.87 3.87
CA HIS A 210 -4.06 8.27 4.18
C HIS A 210 -5.32 9.15 4.28
N ARG A 211 -6.52 8.57 4.41
CA ARG A 211 -7.72 9.39 4.61
C ARG A 211 -7.63 10.17 5.93
N LYS A 212 -8.11 11.41 5.92
CA LYS A 212 -8.31 12.17 7.16
C LYS A 212 -9.17 11.35 8.12
N PRO A 213 -8.81 11.28 9.42
CA PRO A 213 -9.66 10.67 10.42
C PRO A 213 -11.05 11.30 10.32
N TYR A 214 -12.07 10.46 10.35
CA TYR A 214 -13.43 10.97 10.44
C TYR A 214 -13.55 11.69 11.79
N VAL A 215 -13.67 13.02 11.76
CA VAL A 215 -14.03 13.80 12.93
C VAL A 215 -15.55 13.80 12.98
N PRO A 216 -16.19 13.16 13.98
CA PRO A 216 -17.63 13.21 14.13
C PRO A 216 -18.06 14.68 14.17
N PHE A 217 -19.00 15.05 13.30
CA PHE A 217 -19.55 16.40 13.31
C PHE A 217 -20.31 16.61 14.62
N ILE A 218 -19.69 17.33 15.57
CA ILE A 218 -20.34 17.79 16.81
C ILE A 218 -21.06 19.11 16.50
N GLY A 219 -21.98 19.07 15.54
CA GLY A 219 -22.93 20.16 15.31
C GLY A 219 -24.36 19.62 15.37
N PRO A 220 -25.37 20.49 15.41
CA PRO A 220 -26.75 20.05 15.39
C PRO A 220 -26.94 19.18 14.16
N MET A 221 -27.34 17.93 14.39
CA MET A 221 -27.57 16.96 13.33
C MET A 221 -28.65 17.55 12.43
N GLN A 222 -28.27 18.16 11.30
CA GLN A 222 -29.26 18.61 10.34
C GLN A 222 -30.03 17.36 9.91
N PRO A 223 -31.38 17.40 9.93
CA PRO A 223 -32.16 16.25 9.55
C PRO A 223 -31.72 15.83 8.15
N ARG A 224 -31.20 14.59 8.03
CA ARG A 224 -30.86 14.05 6.72
C ARG A 224 -32.14 14.12 5.88
N PRO A 225 -32.09 14.69 4.66
CA PRO A 225 -33.25 14.68 3.78
C PRO A 225 -33.70 13.23 3.58
N PRO A 226 -35.02 12.97 3.53
CA PRO A 226 -35.56 11.64 3.30
C PRO A 226 -34.90 10.96 2.10
N VAL A 227 -34.81 9.63 2.16
CA VAL A 227 -34.15 8.82 1.12
C VAL A 227 -34.69 9.12 -0.28
N GLU A 228 -36.00 9.39 -0.41
CA GLU A 228 -36.64 9.79 -1.66
C GLU A 228 -36.11 11.11 -2.22
N GLU A 229 -35.92 12.12 -1.36
CA GLU A 229 -35.39 13.42 -1.77
C GLU A 229 -33.94 13.29 -2.26
N ARG A 230 -33.15 12.44 -1.60
CA ARG A 230 -31.78 12.11 -2.03
C ARG A 230 -31.77 11.37 -3.37
N MET A 231 -32.69 10.43 -3.58
CA MET A 231 -32.82 9.72 -4.85
C MET A 231 -33.26 10.66 -5.98
N MET A 232 -34.20 11.57 -5.72
CA MET A 232 -34.62 12.58 -6.70
C MET A 232 -33.50 13.56 -7.04
N ALA A 233 -32.70 13.99 -6.06
CA ALA A 233 -31.54 14.84 -6.30
C ALA A 233 -30.50 14.14 -7.19
N MET A 234 -30.18 12.88 -6.91
CA MET A 234 -29.26 12.09 -7.75
C MET A 234 -29.83 11.83 -9.15
N ALA A 235 -31.13 11.60 -9.28
CA ALA A 235 -31.78 11.42 -10.57
C ALA A 235 -31.72 12.72 -11.41
N ARG A 236 -31.96 13.88 -10.79
CA ARG A 236 -31.86 15.19 -11.45
C ARG A 236 -30.43 15.45 -11.94
N GLU A 237 -29.42 15.15 -11.14
CA GLU A 237 -28.02 15.35 -11.55
C GLU A 237 -27.64 14.41 -12.69
N ARG A 238 -28.08 13.14 -12.64
CA ARG A 238 -27.88 12.19 -13.75
C ARG A 238 -28.53 12.67 -15.05
N ILE A 239 -29.73 13.23 -14.98
CA ILE A 239 -30.40 13.81 -16.15
C ILE A 239 -29.59 14.99 -16.70
N ARG A 240 -29.12 15.91 -15.84
CA ARG A 240 -28.31 17.04 -16.27
C ARG A 240 -27.05 16.62 -17.00
N VAL A 241 -26.30 15.65 -16.44
CA VAL A 241 -25.08 15.13 -17.06
C VAL A 241 -25.35 14.47 -18.41
N LEU A 242 -26.47 13.74 -18.54
CA LEU A 242 -26.86 13.12 -19.81
C LEU A 242 -27.27 14.15 -20.86
N GLU A 243 -27.94 15.22 -20.45
CA GLU A 243 -28.31 16.33 -21.35
C GLU A 243 -27.08 17.09 -21.84
N GLU A 244 -26.12 17.37 -20.94
CA GLU A 244 -24.83 17.99 -21.28
C GLU A 244 -24.02 17.10 -22.26
N ALA A 245 -24.00 15.79 -22.05
CA ALA A 245 -23.32 14.85 -22.95
C ALA A 245 -23.96 14.83 -24.36
N LYS A 246 -25.30 14.78 -24.43
CA LYS A 246 -26.02 14.82 -25.71
C LYS A 246 -25.84 16.14 -26.46
N ALA A 247 -25.72 17.27 -25.74
CA ALA A 247 -25.43 18.56 -26.35
C ALA A 247 -24.04 18.55 -27.03
N ARG A 248 -23.02 18.01 -26.35
CA ARG A 248 -21.67 17.89 -26.90
C ARG A 248 -21.62 16.98 -28.14
N GLU A 249 -22.35 15.87 -28.13
CA GLU A 249 -22.43 14.98 -29.31
C GLU A 249 -23.04 15.68 -30.54
N ARG A 250 -24.07 16.51 -30.33
CA ARG A 250 -24.70 17.28 -31.42
C ARG A 250 -23.78 18.35 -31.98
N GLU A 251 -22.98 19.01 -31.14
CA GLU A 251 -21.98 19.99 -31.58
C GLU A 251 -20.89 19.32 -32.41
N THR A 252 -20.44 18.11 -32.03
CA THR A 252 -19.45 17.36 -32.81
C THR A 252 -19.98 16.85 -34.15
N GLN A 253 -21.26 16.47 -34.24
CA GLN A 253 -21.87 16.02 -35.51
C GLN A 253 -22.23 17.17 -36.46
N GLY A 254 -22.47 18.38 -35.94
CA GLY A 254 -22.73 19.57 -36.76
C GLY A 254 -21.48 20.10 -37.49
N ALA A 255 -20.28 19.89 -36.92
CA ALA A 255 -19.02 20.38 -37.49
C ALA A 255 -18.55 19.62 -38.74
N ASP A 256 -19.02 18.39 -38.97
CA ASP A 256 -18.61 17.55 -40.11
C ASP A 256 -19.41 17.81 -41.41
N THR A 257 -20.41 18.71 -41.39
CA THR A 257 -21.31 18.93 -42.55
C THR A 257 -21.00 20.21 -43.35
N GLU A 258 -20.02 21.01 -42.92
CA GLU A 258 -19.69 22.30 -43.58
C GLU A 258 -18.31 22.28 -44.25
N ALA A 259 -18.19 21.50 -45.34
CA ALA A 259 -17.13 21.68 -46.33
C ALA A 259 -17.79 21.90 -47.71
N PRO A 260 -17.89 23.15 -48.21
CA PRO A 260 -18.40 23.39 -49.55
C PRO A 260 -17.31 23.08 -50.59
N GLY A 261 -17.73 22.36 -51.62
CA GLY A 261 -16.89 22.04 -52.78
C GLY A 261 -16.39 23.30 -53.49
N LEU A 262 -15.14 23.23 -53.93
CA LEU A 262 -14.56 24.09 -54.95
C LEU A 262 -14.20 23.19 -56.14
N GLU A 263 -15.02 23.29 -57.19
CA GLU A 263 -14.57 23.09 -58.58
C GLU A 263 -13.93 24.38 -59.10
#